data_AF-A0A7C9B094-F1
#
_entry.id   AF-A0A7C9B094-F1
#
_cell.length_a   1.000
_cell.length_b   1.000
_cell.length_c   1.000
_cell.angle_alpha   90.00
_cell.angle_beta   90.00
_cell.angle_gamma   90.00
#
_symmetry.space_group_name_H-M   'P 1'
#
loop_
_entity.id
_entity.type
_entity.pdbx_description
1 polymer ?
#
loop_
_entity_poly.entity_id
_entity_poly.type
_entity_poly.pdbx_seq_one_letter_code
_entity_poly.pdbx_strand_id
1 'polypeptide(L)'
;MYAIGGSANPTINSQGNRFLAPDDRFKKEVTKHEDAPENEWKNWNWRSEGDLMLNGAYFTPSGTGVLSSYAKASSLGAKPSSLVASMTSSAGALSCRKGARC
;
A
#
# COMPACT_ATOMS: atom_id res chain seq x y z
N MET A 1 -12.35 -5.74 -6.33
CA MET A 1 -11.62 -5.90 -5.05
C MET A 1 -10.20 -5.45 -5.30
N TYR A 2 -9.67 -4.62 -4.42
CA TYR A 2 -8.38 -3.93 -4.53
C TYR A 2 -7.69 -3.96 -3.16
N ALA A 3 -6.40 -3.62 -3.10
CA ALA A 3 -5.64 -3.59 -1.84
C ALA A 3 -5.59 -2.17 -1.25
N ILE A 4 -5.47 -1.16 -2.10
CA ILE A 4 -5.42 0.25 -1.72
C ILE A 4 -6.48 1.00 -2.53
N GLY A 5 -7.27 1.84 -1.88
CA GLY A 5 -8.24 2.66 -2.58
C GLY A 5 -8.77 3.78 -1.72
N GLY A 6 -9.60 4.61 -2.32
CA GLY A 6 -10.22 5.74 -1.65
C GLY A 6 -11.03 6.59 -2.60
N SER A 7 -11.81 7.49 -2.02
CA SER A 7 -12.63 8.49 -2.70
C SER A 7 -12.38 9.87 -2.09
N ALA A 8 -12.82 10.93 -2.77
CA ALA A 8 -12.69 12.32 -2.32
C ALA A 8 -11.22 12.81 -2.13
N ASN A 9 -10.35 12.53 -3.10
CA ASN A 9 -8.98 13.06 -3.17
C ASN A 9 -8.08 12.79 -1.95
N PRO A 10 -7.95 11.53 -1.50
CA PRO A 10 -6.97 11.20 -0.48
C PRO A 10 -5.55 11.30 -1.08
N THR A 11 -4.59 11.57 -0.21
CA THR A 11 -3.17 11.51 -0.53
C THR A 11 -2.63 10.18 -0.02
N ILE A 12 -2.07 9.34 -0.92
CA ILE A 12 -1.62 7.98 -0.62
C ILE A 12 -0.12 7.84 -0.89
N ASN A 13 0.58 7.33 0.11
CA ASN A 13 2.01 7.02 0.04
C ASN A 13 2.27 5.58 0.42
N SER A 14 2.42 4.74 -0.61
CA SER A 14 2.81 3.34 -0.46
C SER A 14 4.33 3.23 -0.55
N GLN A 15 4.97 2.70 0.49
CA GLN A 15 6.42 2.52 0.52
C GLN A 15 6.83 1.19 1.14
N GLY A 16 7.70 0.45 0.44
CA GLY A 16 8.26 -0.81 0.94
C GLY A 16 7.24 -1.94 1.18
N ASN A 17 6.07 -1.87 0.56
CA ASN A 17 5.02 -2.89 0.66
C ASN A 17 5.28 -4.06 -0.29
N ARG A 18 4.58 -5.19 -0.07
CA ARG A 18 4.63 -6.37 -0.94
C ARG A 18 3.22 -6.78 -1.37
N PHE A 19 2.91 -6.66 -2.65
CA PHE A 19 1.61 -7.02 -3.22
C PHE A 19 1.71 -8.27 -4.09
N LEU A 20 0.96 -9.30 -3.72
CA LEU A 20 0.80 -10.51 -4.52
C LEU A 20 -0.62 -10.53 -5.08
N ALA A 21 -0.77 -10.22 -6.37
CA ALA A 21 -2.08 -10.29 -7.02
C ALA A 21 -2.55 -11.75 -7.16
N PRO A 22 -3.87 -12.01 -7.11
CA PRO A 22 -4.42 -13.32 -7.45
C PRO A 22 -4.26 -13.64 -8.95
N ASP A 23 -4.49 -14.89 -9.34
CA ASP A 23 -4.35 -15.33 -10.74
C ASP A 23 -5.43 -14.77 -11.68
N ASP A 24 -6.52 -14.23 -11.12
CA ASP A 24 -7.56 -13.53 -11.86
C ASP A 24 -6.99 -12.29 -12.58
N ARG A 25 -7.05 -12.30 -13.91
CA ARG A 25 -6.51 -11.24 -14.77
C ARG A 25 -7.13 -9.86 -14.54
N PHE A 26 -8.33 -9.79 -13.96
CA PHE A 26 -9.03 -8.54 -13.69
C PHE A 26 -8.74 -7.96 -12.30
N LYS A 27 -7.84 -8.60 -11.53
CA LYS A 27 -7.49 -8.22 -10.15
C LYS A 27 -5.99 -7.99 -9.99
N LYS A 28 -5.36 -7.41 -11.01
CA LYS A 28 -3.93 -7.09 -11.03
C LYS A 28 -3.62 -5.69 -10.50
N GLU A 29 -4.58 -4.78 -10.58
CA GLU A 29 -4.40 -3.44 -10.04
C GLU A 29 -4.51 -3.43 -8.51
N VAL A 30 -3.47 -2.92 -7.86
CA VAL A 30 -3.40 -2.72 -6.40
C VAL A 30 -4.35 -1.60 -5.98
N THR A 31 -4.45 -0.56 -6.82
CA THR A 31 -5.14 0.70 -6.57
C THR A 31 -6.57 0.69 -7.10
N LYS A 32 -7.46 1.44 -6.43
CA LYS A 32 -8.79 1.75 -6.94
C LYS A 32 -9.24 3.13 -6.50
N HIS A 33 -9.40 4.02 -7.48
CA HIS A 33 -10.01 5.34 -7.32
C HIS A 33 -11.53 5.17 -7.37
N GLU A 34 -12.19 5.36 -6.24
CA GLU A 34 -13.65 5.20 -6.11
C GLU A 34 -14.36 6.53 -6.32
N ASP A 35 -15.56 6.46 -6.90
CA ASP A 35 -16.49 7.59 -7.08
C ASP A 35 -15.93 8.82 -7.80
N ALA A 36 -14.90 8.63 -8.62
CA ALA A 36 -14.27 9.71 -9.38
C ALA A 36 -13.93 9.27 -10.82
N PRO A 37 -14.23 10.11 -11.83
CA PRO A 37 -13.75 9.89 -13.19
C PRO A 37 -12.23 10.14 -13.31
N GLU A 38 -11.62 9.60 -14.37
CA GLU A 38 -10.16 9.66 -14.58
C GLU A 38 -9.59 11.07 -14.68
N ASN A 39 -10.34 12.02 -15.25
CA ASN A 39 -9.93 13.43 -15.30
C ASN A 39 -9.87 14.08 -13.90
N GLU A 40 -10.57 13.52 -12.91
CA GLU A 40 -10.55 13.98 -11.53
C GLU A 40 -9.43 13.29 -10.75
N TRP A 41 -9.46 11.95 -10.68
CA TRP A 41 -8.54 11.21 -9.80
C TRP A 41 -7.09 11.26 -10.25
N LYS A 42 -6.81 11.55 -11.53
CA LYS A 42 -5.44 11.79 -12.02
C LYS A 42 -4.73 12.92 -11.27
N ASN A 43 -5.46 13.82 -10.63
CA ASN A 43 -4.91 14.91 -9.83
C ASN A 43 -4.68 14.53 -8.35
N TRP A 44 -5.16 13.37 -7.90
CA TRP A 44 -4.98 12.90 -6.53
C TRP A 44 -3.54 12.43 -6.34
N ASN A 45 -2.96 12.64 -5.17
CA ASN A 45 -1.53 12.39 -4.96
C ASN A 45 -1.27 10.97 -4.46
N TRP A 46 -1.15 10.00 -5.37
CA TRP A 46 -0.94 8.59 -5.06
C TRP A 46 0.41 8.13 -5.59
N ARG A 47 1.27 7.64 -4.69
CA ARG A 47 2.62 7.19 -5.05
C ARG A 47 2.97 5.83 -4.46
N SER A 48 3.85 5.13 -5.16
CA SER A 48 4.44 3.85 -4.79
C SER A 48 5.96 3.94 -4.91
N GLU A 49 6.70 3.59 -3.86
CA GLU A 49 8.17 3.67 -3.82
C GLU A 49 8.77 2.45 -3.11
N GLY A 50 9.63 1.68 -3.78
CA GLY A 50 10.26 0.50 -3.19
C GLY A 50 9.32 -0.69 -2.92
N ASP A 51 8.07 -0.61 -3.40
CA ASP A 51 7.10 -1.69 -3.33
C ASP A 51 7.46 -2.86 -4.25
N LEU A 52 7.21 -4.08 -3.78
CA LEU A 52 7.39 -5.32 -4.55
C LEU A 52 6.04 -5.78 -5.11
N MET A 53 5.96 -5.80 -6.44
CA MET A 53 4.78 -6.26 -7.19
C MET A 53 4.99 -7.67 -7.71
N LEU A 54 4.12 -8.60 -7.34
CA LEU A 54 4.21 -10.02 -7.69
C LEU A 54 2.96 -10.48 -8.44
N ASN A 55 3.15 -11.50 -9.28
CA ASN A 55 2.09 -12.09 -10.11
C ASN A 55 1.36 -11.05 -10.99
N GLY A 56 2.12 -10.12 -11.56
CA GLY A 56 1.58 -9.07 -12.43
C GLY A 56 0.81 -7.97 -11.69
N ALA A 57 0.92 -7.87 -10.36
CA ALA A 57 0.40 -6.73 -9.62
C ALA A 57 0.98 -5.42 -10.18
N TYR A 58 0.19 -4.34 -10.16
CA TYR A 58 0.69 -3.01 -10.48
C TYR A 58 -0.04 -1.92 -9.69
N PHE A 59 0.62 -0.79 -9.51
CA PHE A 59 0.09 0.40 -8.87
C PHE A 59 -0.07 1.48 -9.92
N THR A 60 -1.21 2.17 -9.95
CA THR A 60 -1.45 3.32 -10.84
C THR A 60 -1.18 4.61 -10.08
N PRO A 61 -0.01 5.26 -10.27
CA PRO A 61 0.29 6.53 -9.62
C PRO A 61 -0.50 7.68 -10.24
N SER A 62 -0.71 8.73 -9.45
CA SER A 62 -1.42 9.94 -9.86
C SER A 62 -0.90 11.17 -9.14
N GLY A 63 -1.25 12.34 -9.65
CA GLY A 63 -0.84 13.62 -9.08
C GLY A 63 0.61 13.97 -9.37
N THR A 64 1.09 15.05 -8.77
CA THR A 64 2.41 15.63 -9.06
C THR A 64 3.51 15.09 -8.16
N GLY A 65 3.22 14.09 -7.32
CA GLY A 65 4.21 13.42 -6.47
C GLY A 65 4.87 14.36 -5.46
N VAL A 66 4.07 15.18 -4.76
CA VAL A 66 4.60 16.21 -3.83
C VAL A 66 5.46 15.57 -2.74
N LEU A 67 6.77 15.84 -2.76
CA LEU A 67 7.79 15.23 -1.89
C LEU A 67 7.83 15.80 -0.46
N SER A 68 7.35 17.03 -0.24
CA SER A 68 7.62 17.79 0.99
C SER A 68 6.70 17.45 2.17
N SER A 69 5.47 16.99 1.92
CA SER A 69 4.52 16.60 2.99
C SER A 69 4.88 15.25 3.60
N TYR A 70 5.42 14.31 2.81
CA TYR A 70 5.78 12.97 3.26
C TYR A 70 7.03 12.93 4.13
N ALA A 71 8.01 13.81 3.88
CA ALA A 71 9.20 13.94 4.70
C ALA A 71 8.89 14.32 6.17
N LYS A 72 7.76 15.00 6.42
CA LYS A 72 7.31 15.35 7.78
C LYS A 72 6.57 14.22 8.51
N ALA A 73 6.09 13.20 7.79
CA ALA A 73 5.26 12.12 8.36
C ALA A 73 6.06 10.90 8.84
N SER A 74 7.37 10.82 8.58
CA SER A 74 8.20 9.67 8.93
C SER A 74 9.41 10.10 9.77
N SER A 75 9.55 9.55 10.99
CA SER A 75 10.79 9.64 11.78
C SER A 75 11.86 8.66 11.31
N LEU A 76 11.50 7.68 10.47
CA LEU A 76 12.36 6.62 9.94
C LEU A 76 11.89 6.24 8.53
N GLY A 77 12.84 6.10 7.59
CA GLY A 77 12.53 5.65 6.23
C GLY A 77 11.97 4.22 6.18
N ALA A 78 11.16 3.95 5.15
CA ALA A 78 10.57 2.62 4.93
C ALA A 78 11.66 1.55 4.75
N LYS A 79 11.42 0.37 5.33
CA LYS A 79 12.29 -0.81 5.12
C LYS A 79 12.02 -1.41 3.73
N PRO A 80 13.01 -2.11 3.13
CA PRO A 80 12.83 -2.78 1.85
C PRO A 80 11.68 -3.80 1.88
N SER A 81 10.94 -3.89 0.78
CA SER A 81 9.82 -4.83 0.61
C SER A 81 10.20 -6.31 0.71
N SER A 82 11.48 -6.64 0.53
CA SER A 82 12.02 -8.00 0.76
C SER A 82 11.92 -8.45 2.22
N LEU A 83 11.86 -7.52 3.18
CA LEU A 83 11.74 -7.83 4.60
C LEU A 83 10.30 -7.95 5.08
N VAL A 84 9.31 -7.63 4.24
CA VAL A 84 7.89 -7.63 4.66
C VAL A 84 7.49 -8.97 5.25
N ALA A 85 7.87 -10.08 4.61
CA ALA A 85 7.49 -11.43 5.08
C ALA A 85 8.03 -11.75 6.49
N SER A 86 9.26 -11.34 6.82
CA SER A 86 9.81 -11.54 8.16
C SER A 86 9.24 -10.53 9.17
N MET A 87 9.08 -9.26 8.76
CA MET A 87 8.53 -8.19 9.60
C MET A 87 7.07 -8.43 10.00
N THR A 88 6.28 -9.07 9.15
CA THR A 88 4.87 -9.39 9.43
C THR A 88 4.63 -10.84 9.83
N SER A 89 5.70 -11.63 10.02
CA SER A 89 5.60 -13.06 10.37
C SER A 89 4.87 -13.32 11.70
N SER A 90 4.92 -12.37 12.62
CA SER A 90 4.23 -12.40 13.92
C SER A 90 3.01 -11.48 13.98
N ALA A 91 2.52 -11.00 12.85
CA ALA A 91 1.31 -10.17 12.80
C ALA A 91 0.07 -10.98 13.22
N GLY A 92 -0.84 -10.32 13.93
CA GLY A 92 -2.06 -10.93 14.46
C GLY A 92 -2.09 -10.97 15.98
N ALA A 93 -3.09 -11.65 16.54
CA ALA A 93 -3.22 -11.78 17.99
C ALA A 93 -2.10 -12.67 18.55
N LEU A 94 -1.59 -12.31 19.73
CA LEU A 94 -0.67 -13.16 20.46
C LEU A 94 -1.36 -14.50 20.81
N SER A 95 -0.62 -15.60 20.71
CA SER A 95 -1.09 -16.92 21.14
C SER A 95 -1.06 -17.04 22.67
N CYS A 96 -2.05 -16.43 23.31
CA CYS A 96 -2.20 -16.39 24.76
C CYS A 96 -2.85 -17.65 25.32
N ARG A 97 -2.35 -18.16 26.45
CA ARG A 97 -2.99 -19.24 27.22
C ARG A 97 -3.40 -18.75 28.60
N LYS A 98 -4.56 -19.17 29.08
CA LYS A 98 -5.05 -18.85 30.43
C LYS A 98 -4.01 -19.29 31.47
N GLY A 99 -3.56 -18.36 32.31
CA GLY A 99 -2.57 -18.61 33.36
C GLY A 99 -1.10 -18.42 32.95
N ALA A 100 -0.80 -18.07 31.70
CA ALA A 100 0.53 -17.70 31.24
C ALA A 100 0.56 -16.23 30.81
N ARG A 101 1.73 -15.58 30.95
CA ARG A 101 1.93 -14.24 30.40
C ARG A 101 1.98 -14.30 28.88
N CYS A 102 1.37 -13.28 28.28
CA CYS A 102 1.69 -12.77 26.96
C CYS A 102 2.49 -11.48 27.19
#